data_AF-G5HIL1-F1
#
_entry.id   AF-G5HIL1-F1
#
_cell.length_a   1.000
_cell.length_b   1.000
_cell.length_c   1.000
_cell.angle_alpha   90.00
_cell.angle_beta   90.00
_cell.angle_gamma   90.00
#
_symmetry.space_group_name_H-M   'P 1'
#
loop_
_entity.id
_entity.type
_entity.pdbx_description
1 polymer ?
#
loop_
_entity_poly.entity_id
_entity_poly.type
_entity_poly.pdbx_seq_one_letter_code
_entity_poly.pdbx_strand_id
1 'polypeptide(L)'
;MQIAQSIILDLLKPFEPESLIPESASFSFRQIHLLDDIPISPDESVLYVGTWKQVQTLDPSFWEMTCIVCMGSRDEILPLAERHDSNLIIIPDFYSLASVANRLYTGFDEIRKWSSDLEMAILAKKDYQTIISIGTRFFGKNPIIMVNSSYNLIAGSMPSSPSHERINAILKNGYYSKDMTDGLARMGYQANGIKYTTPTVLYPPNYMDCPLMVLSTHADNGIFLGFITIYFIEDEPTEAQFQLFSYFARKVRKYYLENSGENASTPTPLEVFMADLIDHTREDETFLKDRARSLRLPLDASYRLCVIQWDKFVLPQADYIMNRLRSCLKFPFFRVLLYHQSVLLLLKGDISSLRLIEEINESFDEFGELLKICQGHAGFSTANFPLLKMNIAYRQAVTAARYGMMLNPETGIYFYSHYYIYEMLDDYKKRYALEDMSVQKLALLSDPAEDRYDNLALLRNYLLTERSISSTAKIMHMHRNSVIYRLNKIQEILGLDLNDPDVRLRLLISFKILELQSGHIQPAPAIEAPSNGAISFYE
;
A
#
# COMPACT_ATOMS: atom_id res chain seq x y z
N MET A 1 -25.50 -7.97 -21.30
CA MET A 1 -25.90 -7.85 -19.88
C MET A 1 -27.37 -8.26 -19.74
N GLN A 2 -27.74 -9.06 -18.73
CA GLN A 2 -29.14 -9.24 -18.32
C GLN A 2 -29.57 -8.06 -17.45
N ILE A 3 -30.80 -7.56 -17.64
CA ILE A 3 -31.32 -6.38 -16.95
C ILE A 3 -32.14 -6.83 -15.74
N ALA A 4 -31.70 -6.48 -14.54
CA ALA A 4 -32.37 -6.87 -13.30
C ALA A 4 -33.73 -6.18 -13.14
N GLN A 5 -34.65 -6.83 -12.42
CA GLN A 5 -35.98 -6.30 -12.06
C GLN A 5 -35.94 -4.91 -11.42
N SER A 6 -34.96 -4.62 -10.56
CA SER A 6 -34.83 -3.29 -9.94
C SER A 6 -34.58 -2.18 -10.97
N ILE A 7 -33.87 -2.48 -12.07
CA ILE A 7 -33.68 -1.57 -13.18
C ILE A 7 -35.00 -1.36 -13.94
N ILE A 8 -35.82 -2.40 -14.09
CA ILE A 8 -37.15 -2.28 -14.69
C ILE A 8 -38.04 -1.35 -13.89
N LEU A 9 -38.09 -1.53 -12.56
CA LEU A 9 -38.86 -0.66 -11.68
C LEU A 9 -38.38 0.81 -11.76
N ASP A 10 -37.08 1.03 -11.85
CA ASP A 10 -36.51 2.37 -12.03
C ASP A 10 -36.87 3.00 -13.39
N LEU A 11 -36.78 2.23 -14.48
CA LEU A 11 -37.20 2.67 -15.82
C LEU A 11 -38.68 3.05 -15.87
N LEU A 12 -39.51 2.35 -15.08
CA LEU A 12 -40.95 2.51 -15.02
C LEU A 12 -41.43 3.57 -14.02
N LYS A 13 -40.56 4.15 -13.16
CA LYS A 13 -40.93 5.21 -12.19
C LYS A 13 -41.87 6.30 -12.73
N PRO A 14 -41.71 6.82 -13.98
CA PRO A 14 -42.62 7.83 -14.54
C PRO A 14 -44.08 7.37 -14.74
N PHE A 15 -44.33 6.06 -14.62
CA PHE A 15 -45.62 5.41 -14.77
C PHE A 15 -46.18 4.86 -13.45
N GLU A 16 -45.63 5.28 -12.32
CA GLU A 16 -46.11 4.92 -10.97
C GLU A 16 -46.28 3.40 -10.76
N PRO A 17 -45.20 2.61 -10.92
CA PRO A 17 -45.30 1.16 -10.88
C PRO A 17 -45.55 0.65 -9.46
N GLU A 18 -46.50 -0.28 -9.32
CA GLU A 18 -46.72 -1.05 -8.09
C GLU A 18 -46.21 -2.48 -8.29
N SER A 19 -45.23 -2.91 -7.50
CA SER A 19 -44.65 -4.26 -7.59
C SER A 19 -45.37 -5.19 -6.64
N LEU A 20 -45.99 -6.25 -7.17
CA LEU A 20 -46.53 -7.37 -6.41
C LEU A 20 -45.58 -8.58 -6.36
N ILE A 21 -44.35 -8.40 -6.82
CA ILE A 21 -43.33 -9.45 -6.85
C ILE A 21 -42.86 -9.76 -5.42
N PRO A 22 -42.88 -11.02 -4.98
CA PRO A 22 -42.39 -11.41 -3.65
C PRO A 22 -40.92 -11.04 -3.43
N GLU A 23 -40.54 -10.68 -2.20
CA GLU A 23 -39.13 -10.33 -1.87
C GLU A 23 -38.14 -11.48 -2.11
N SER A 24 -38.62 -12.73 -2.10
CA SER A 24 -37.82 -13.93 -2.39
C SER A 24 -37.57 -14.15 -3.88
N ALA A 25 -38.35 -13.51 -4.76
CA ALA A 25 -38.25 -13.66 -6.20
C ALA A 25 -37.26 -12.66 -6.80
N SER A 26 -36.46 -13.10 -7.76
CA SER A 26 -35.47 -12.26 -8.44
C SER A 26 -35.43 -12.57 -9.93
N PHE A 27 -35.78 -11.58 -10.75
CA PHE A 27 -35.81 -11.73 -12.20
C PHE A 27 -34.72 -10.93 -12.91
N SER A 28 -34.24 -11.47 -14.03
CA SER A 28 -33.30 -10.79 -14.91
C SER A 28 -33.61 -11.04 -16.38
N PHE A 29 -33.75 -9.95 -17.14
CA PHE A 29 -34.35 -9.97 -18.45
C PHE A 29 -33.32 -9.78 -19.56
N ARG A 30 -33.46 -10.60 -20.60
CA ARG A 30 -32.72 -10.47 -21.85
C ARG A 30 -33.51 -9.69 -22.87
N GLN A 31 -34.83 -9.77 -22.88
CA GLN A 31 -35.68 -9.14 -23.89
C GLN A 31 -37.05 -8.77 -23.32
N ILE A 32 -37.81 -8.00 -24.11
CA ILE A 32 -39.19 -7.61 -23.82
C ILE A 32 -40.10 -8.32 -24.83
N HIS A 33 -41.24 -8.80 -24.38
CA HIS A 33 -42.27 -9.38 -25.24
C HIS A 33 -43.63 -8.75 -24.93
N LEU A 34 -44.30 -8.23 -25.95
CA LEU A 34 -45.67 -7.75 -25.80
C LEU A 34 -46.62 -8.93 -25.91
N LEU A 35 -47.53 -9.07 -24.94
CA LEU A 35 -48.57 -10.08 -25.01
C LEU A 35 -49.51 -9.78 -26.17
N ASP A 36 -49.84 -10.80 -26.95
CA ASP A 36 -50.83 -10.81 -28.00
C ASP A 36 -51.71 -12.08 -27.90
N ASP A 37 -52.53 -12.34 -28.91
CA ASP A 37 -53.45 -13.49 -28.92
C ASP A 37 -52.75 -14.82 -29.26
N ILE A 38 -51.41 -14.83 -29.45
CA ILE A 38 -50.65 -16.02 -29.82
C ILE A 38 -50.21 -16.76 -28.55
N PRO A 39 -50.47 -18.07 -28.42
CA PRO A 39 -49.99 -18.86 -27.30
C PRO A 39 -48.45 -18.87 -27.25
N ILE A 40 -47.91 -18.50 -26.10
CA ILE A 40 -46.47 -18.45 -25.84
C ILE A 40 -46.11 -19.31 -24.64
N SER A 41 -44.91 -19.90 -24.67
CA SER A 41 -44.36 -20.60 -23.51
C SER A 41 -43.70 -19.61 -22.55
N PRO A 42 -43.83 -19.81 -21.22
CA PRO A 42 -43.19 -18.95 -20.24
C PRO A 42 -41.67 -19.08 -20.28
N ASP A 43 -40.96 -17.93 -20.25
CA ASP A 43 -39.50 -17.83 -20.15
C ASP A 43 -39.14 -16.77 -19.11
N GLU A 44 -38.48 -17.19 -18.02
CA GLU A 44 -38.06 -16.33 -16.91
C GLU A 44 -37.10 -15.20 -17.33
N SER A 45 -36.46 -15.33 -18.49
CA SER A 45 -35.52 -14.36 -19.04
C SER A 45 -36.20 -13.29 -19.91
N VAL A 46 -37.52 -13.33 -20.04
CA VAL A 46 -38.33 -12.39 -20.84
C VAL A 46 -39.20 -11.54 -19.92
N LEU A 47 -39.18 -10.22 -20.13
CA LEU A 47 -40.14 -9.31 -19.50
C LEU A 47 -41.38 -9.25 -20.38
N TYR A 48 -42.49 -9.79 -19.89
CA TYR A 48 -43.76 -9.72 -20.60
C TYR A 48 -44.48 -8.40 -20.28
N VAL A 49 -45.14 -7.80 -21.27
CA VAL A 49 -45.85 -6.53 -21.09
C VAL A 49 -47.21 -6.63 -21.78
N GLY A 50 -48.29 -6.33 -21.08
CA GLY A 50 -49.63 -6.41 -21.64
C GLY A 50 -50.69 -5.71 -20.81
N THR A 51 -51.91 -5.69 -21.33
CA THR A 51 -53.09 -5.20 -20.61
C THR A 51 -53.65 -6.28 -19.71
N TRP A 52 -54.38 -5.89 -18.66
CA TRP A 52 -55.06 -6.80 -17.75
C TRP A 52 -55.95 -7.80 -18.51
N LYS A 53 -56.61 -7.34 -19.58
CA LYS A 53 -57.43 -8.18 -20.44
C LYS A 53 -56.67 -9.35 -21.07
N GLN A 54 -55.39 -9.16 -21.39
CA GLN A 54 -54.53 -10.18 -21.96
C GLN A 54 -53.93 -11.05 -20.86
N VAL A 55 -53.44 -10.43 -19.77
CA VAL A 55 -52.81 -11.14 -18.65
C VAL A 55 -53.77 -12.15 -17.99
N GLN A 56 -55.04 -11.80 -17.81
CA GLN A 56 -56.05 -12.70 -17.21
C GLN A 56 -56.34 -13.96 -18.04
N THR A 57 -55.92 -14.00 -19.31
CA THR A 57 -56.11 -15.18 -20.19
C THR A 57 -54.98 -16.20 -20.08
N LEU A 58 -53.86 -15.81 -19.45
CA LEU A 58 -52.71 -16.68 -19.26
C LEU A 58 -52.99 -17.69 -18.14
N ASP A 59 -52.35 -18.86 -18.24
CA ASP A 59 -52.40 -19.89 -17.20
C ASP A 59 -51.72 -19.39 -15.91
N PRO A 60 -52.24 -19.70 -14.71
CA PRO A 60 -51.63 -19.30 -13.44
C PRO A 60 -50.14 -19.67 -13.30
N SER A 61 -49.71 -20.80 -13.86
CA SER A 61 -48.29 -21.19 -13.86
C SER A 61 -47.39 -20.19 -14.60
N PHE A 62 -47.94 -19.44 -15.57
CA PHE A 62 -47.22 -18.39 -16.27
C PHE A 62 -46.86 -17.24 -15.34
N TRP A 63 -47.74 -16.92 -14.38
CA TRP A 63 -47.57 -15.80 -13.44
C TRP A 63 -46.55 -16.12 -12.36
N GLU A 64 -46.46 -17.39 -11.98
CA GLU A 64 -45.49 -17.91 -11.00
C GLU A 64 -44.07 -17.99 -11.58
N MET A 65 -43.94 -18.29 -12.88
CA MET A 65 -42.64 -18.49 -13.54
C MET A 65 -42.05 -17.23 -14.19
N THR A 66 -42.86 -16.22 -14.50
CA THR A 66 -42.43 -15.05 -15.29
C THR A 66 -42.84 -13.74 -14.65
N CYS A 67 -42.06 -12.69 -14.90
CA CYS A 67 -42.42 -11.34 -14.49
C CYS A 67 -43.17 -10.61 -15.60
N ILE A 68 -44.31 -10.01 -15.26
CA ILE A 68 -45.21 -9.36 -16.21
C ILE A 68 -45.48 -7.92 -15.77
N VAL A 69 -45.26 -6.97 -16.67
CA VAL A 69 -45.75 -5.59 -16.55
C VAL A 69 -47.20 -5.56 -17.05
N CYS A 70 -48.14 -5.42 -16.12
CA CYS A 70 -49.57 -5.46 -16.39
C CYS A 70 -50.19 -4.08 -16.27
N MET A 71 -50.83 -3.63 -17.35
CA MET A 71 -51.62 -2.41 -17.32
C MET A 71 -53.06 -2.67 -16.94
N GLY A 72 -53.54 -2.04 -15.86
CA GLY A 72 -54.93 -2.16 -15.46
C GLY A 72 -55.21 -1.48 -14.13
N SER A 73 -56.49 -1.52 -13.74
CA SER A 73 -56.91 -1.02 -12.43
C SER A 73 -56.43 -1.95 -11.32
N ARG A 74 -55.83 -1.36 -10.28
CA ARG A 74 -55.38 -2.06 -9.08
C ARG A 74 -56.49 -2.90 -8.44
N ASP A 75 -57.70 -2.36 -8.38
CA ASP A 75 -58.86 -3.01 -7.76
C ASP A 75 -59.32 -4.26 -8.52
N GLU A 76 -59.02 -4.35 -9.83
CA GLU A 76 -59.34 -5.51 -10.65
C GLU A 76 -58.26 -6.60 -10.56
N ILE A 77 -56.99 -6.20 -10.42
CA ILE A 77 -55.84 -7.11 -10.46
C ILE A 77 -55.60 -7.77 -9.10
N LEU A 78 -55.67 -7.02 -8.00
CA LEU A 78 -55.35 -7.50 -6.65
C LEU A 78 -56.11 -8.77 -6.24
N PRO A 79 -57.43 -8.88 -6.41
CA PRO A 79 -58.17 -10.06 -5.94
C PRO A 79 -57.77 -11.37 -6.61
N LEU A 80 -57.21 -11.33 -7.82
CA LEU A 80 -56.68 -12.51 -8.51
C LEU A 80 -55.20 -12.72 -8.20
N ALA A 81 -54.43 -11.63 -8.11
CA ALA A 81 -53.02 -11.68 -7.75
C ALA A 81 -52.79 -12.15 -6.30
N GLU A 82 -53.75 -12.01 -5.39
CA GLU A 82 -53.67 -12.57 -4.03
C GLU A 82 -53.95 -14.08 -3.97
N ARG A 83 -54.59 -14.64 -5.00
CA ARG A 83 -54.91 -16.09 -5.06
C ARG A 83 -53.77 -16.94 -5.61
N HIS A 84 -52.81 -16.31 -6.27
CA HIS A 84 -51.68 -16.93 -6.96
C HIS A 84 -50.41 -16.15 -6.61
N ASP A 85 -49.28 -16.80 -6.34
CA ASP A 85 -48.01 -16.09 -6.08
C ASP A 85 -47.51 -15.40 -7.37
N SER A 86 -48.05 -14.22 -7.65
CA SER A 86 -48.02 -13.58 -8.97
C SER A 86 -46.89 -12.56 -9.08
N ASN A 87 -45.99 -12.73 -10.06
CA ASN A 87 -44.87 -11.80 -10.28
C ASN A 87 -45.26 -10.62 -11.18
N LEU A 88 -46.14 -9.75 -10.69
CA LEU A 88 -46.70 -8.64 -11.47
C LEU A 88 -46.09 -7.27 -11.10
N ILE A 89 -45.89 -6.43 -12.11
CA ILE A 89 -45.65 -4.98 -11.98
C ILE A 89 -46.87 -4.28 -12.57
N ILE A 90 -47.70 -3.68 -11.72
CA ILE A 90 -48.92 -3.01 -12.12
C ILE A 90 -48.60 -1.59 -12.56
N ILE A 91 -49.15 -1.19 -13.71
CA ILE A 91 -49.15 0.18 -14.22
C ILE A 91 -50.60 0.65 -14.34
N PRO A 92 -50.95 1.85 -13.84
CA PRO A 92 -52.30 2.38 -13.97
C PRO A 92 -52.78 2.47 -15.42
N ASP A 93 -54.08 2.23 -15.64
CA ASP A 93 -54.73 2.14 -16.95
C ASP A 93 -54.85 3.47 -17.71
N PHE A 94 -54.60 4.60 -17.05
CA PHE A 94 -54.55 5.92 -17.70
C PHE A 94 -53.27 6.15 -18.52
N TYR A 95 -52.23 5.33 -18.34
CA TYR A 95 -51.08 5.30 -19.24
C TYR A 95 -51.34 4.39 -20.44
N SER A 96 -50.67 4.61 -21.57
CA SER A 96 -50.82 3.76 -22.76
C SER A 96 -49.78 2.63 -22.80
N LEU A 97 -50.17 1.45 -23.31
CA LEU A 97 -49.28 0.31 -23.51
C LEU A 97 -48.09 0.67 -24.39
N ALA A 98 -48.33 1.46 -25.44
CA ALA A 98 -47.28 1.95 -26.30
C ALA A 98 -46.28 2.83 -25.54
N SER A 99 -46.72 3.71 -24.65
CA SER A 99 -45.83 4.58 -23.86
C SER A 99 -44.93 3.77 -22.92
N VAL A 100 -45.52 2.81 -22.20
CA VAL A 100 -44.80 1.92 -21.27
C VAL A 100 -43.80 1.05 -22.03
N ALA A 101 -44.27 0.39 -23.10
CA ALA A 101 -43.43 -0.44 -23.95
C ALA A 101 -42.26 0.34 -24.57
N ASN A 102 -42.53 1.53 -25.13
CA ASN A 102 -41.49 2.38 -25.71
C ASN A 102 -40.46 2.82 -24.67
N ARG A 103 -40.87 3.14 -23.43
CA ARG A 103 -39.91 3.45 -22.36
C ARG A 103 -39.02 2.26 -22.06
N LEU A 104 -39.61 1.06 -21.93
CA LEU A 104 -38.87 -0.17 -21.66
C LEU A 104 -37.88 -0.47 -22.80
N TYR A 105 -38.32 -0.41 -24.06
CA TYR A 105 -37.44 -0.62 -25.22
C TYR A 105 -36.28 0.37 -25.26
N THR A 106 -36.55 1.67 -25.07
CA THR A 106 -35.51 2.71 -25.01
C THR A 106 -34.54 2.45 -23.87
N GLY A 107 -35.03 2.11 -22.67
CA GLY A 107 -34.16 1.79 -21.53
C GLY A 107 -33.28 0.55 -21.77
N PHE A 108 -33.83 -0.50 -22.38
CA PHE A 108 -33.06 -1.69 -22.76
C PHE A 108 -31.97 -1.35 -23.77
N ASP A 109 -32.27 -0.55 -24.78
CA ASP A 109 -31.31 -0.14 -25.79
C ASP A 109 -30.18 0.72 -25.20
N GLU A 110 -30.52 1.70 -24.35
CA GLU A 110 -29.55 2.55 -23.65
C GLU A 110 -28.56 1.73 -22.81
N ILE A 111 -29.07 0.79 -22.01
CA ILE A 111 -28.24 -0.07 -21.14
C ILE A 111 -27.37 -1.02 -21.98
N ARG A 112 -27.94 -1.62 -23.03
CA ARG A 112 -27.20 -2.52 -23.92
C ARG A 112 -26.08 -1.78 -24.64
N LYS A 113 -26.37 -0.62 -25.22
CA LYS A 113 -25.38 0.23 -25.89
C LYS A 113 -24.26 0.63 -24.95
N TRP A 114 -24.59 1.06 -23.74
CA TRP A 114 -23.59 1.35 -22.71
C TRP A 114 -22.72 0.14 -22.36
N SER A 115 -23.33 -1.03 -22.15
CA SER A 115 -22.60 -2.25 -21.83
C SER A 115 -21.67 -2.68 -22.97
N SER A 116 -22.11 -2.49 -24.22
CA SER A 116 -21.32 -2.75 -25.42
C SER A 116 -20.16 -1.77 -25.56
N ASP A 117 -20.39 -0.47 -25.35
CA ASP A 117 -19.34 0.55 -25.39
C ASP A 117 -18.25 0.27 -24.36
N LEU A 118 -18.63 -0.14 -23.15
CA LEU A 118 -17.70 -0.55 -22.09
C LEU A 118 -16.86 -1.75 -22.51
N GLU A 119 -17.49 -2.80 -23.02
CA GLU A 119 -16.78 -4.00 -23.48
C GLU A 119 -15.85 -3.71 -24.65
N MET A 120 -16.28 -2.90 -25.61
CA MET A 120 -15.45 -2.46 -26.73
C MET A 120 -14.25 -1.62 -26.26
N ALA A 121 -14.42 -0.74 -25.28
CA ALA A 121 -13.32 0.04 -24.71
C ALA A 121 -12.30 -0.84 -24.01
N ILE A 122 -12.75 -1.86 -23.27
CA ILE A 122 -11.89 -2.85 -22.61
C ILE A 122 -11.13 -3.68 -23.65
N LEU A 123 -11.83 -4.21 -24.66
CA LEU A 123 -11.22 -5.00 -25.74
C LEU A 123 -10.20 -4.18 -26.55
N ALA A 124 -10.47 -2.89 -26.77
CA ALA A 124 -9.56 -1.97 -27.43
C ALA A 124 -8.41 -1.47 -26.52
N LYS A 125 -8.26 -2.03 -25.31
CA LYS A 125 -7.26 -1.66 -24.30
C LYS A 125 -7.18 -0.14 -24.05
N LYS A 126 -8.34 0.52 -23.94
CA LYS A 126 -8.40 1.96 -23.63
C LYS A 126 -7.89 2.24 -22.21
N ASP A 127 -7.49 3.48 -21.97
CA ASP A 127 -7.07 3.96 -20.65
C ASP A 127 -8.25 4.00 -19.66
N TYR A 128 -7.95 3.97 -18.37
CA TYR A 128 -8.97 3.93 -17.31
C TYR A 128 -9.83 5.19 -17.27
N GLN A 129 -9.32 6.35 -17.71
CA GLN A 129 -10.12 7.58 -17.74
C GLN A 129 -11.24 7.48 -18.77
N THR A 130 -10.95 6.95 -19.96
CA THR A 130 -11.95 6.63 -20.99
C THR A 130 -13.01 5.65 -20.46
N ILE A 131 -12.59 4.60 -19.75
CA ILE A 131 -13.50 3.60 -19.18
C ILE A 131 -14.42 4.21 -18.11
N ILE A 132 -13.87 5.03 -17.21
CA ILE A 132 -14.65 5.74 -16.19
C ILE A 132 -15.66 6.71 -16.83
N SER A 133 -15.27 7.42 -17.89
CA SER A 133 -16.17 8.29 -18.65
C SER A 133 -17.34 7.57 -19.33
N ILE A 134 -17.20 6.28 -19.66
CA ILE A 134 -18.34 5.45 -20.13
C ILE A 134 -19.26 5.13 -18.95
N GLY A 135 -18.69 4.83 -17.78
CA GLY A 135 -19.43 4.53 -16.55
C GLY A 135 -20.38 5.66 -16.12
N THR A 136 -19.94 6.91 -16.20
CA THR A 136 -20.71 8.07 -15.70
C THR A 136 -22.10 8.26 -16.31
N ARG A 137 -22.38 7.68 -17.49
CA ARG A 137 -23.68 7.81 -18.18
C ARG A 137 -24.89 7.42 -17.33
N PHE A 138 -24.75 6.45 -16.41
CA PHE A 138 -25.82 6.01 -15.51
C PHE A 138 -25.67 6.48 -14.06
N PHE A 139 -24.56 7.12 -13.72
CA PHE A 139 -24.29 7.62 -12.36
C PHE A 139 -24.34 9.16 -12.29
N GLY A 140 -24.48 9.83 -13.44
CA GLY A 140 -24.78 11.25 -13.53
C GLY A 140 -23.73 12.11 -12.84
N LYS A 141 -24.17 12.88 -11.83
CA LYS A 141 -23.33 13.81 -11.06
C LYS A 141 -22.45 13.12 -10.02
N ASN A 142 -22.70 11.85 -9.72
CA ASN A 142 -22.01 11.11 -8.66
C ASN A 142 -20.59 10.76 -9.11
N PRO A 143 -19.54 11.27 -8.42
CA PRO A 143 -18.18 11.05 -8.87
C PRO A 143 -17.77 9.60 -8.68
N ILE A 144 -17.24 9.02 -9.75
CA ILE A 144 -16.58 7.71 -9.77
C ILE A 144 -15.09 7.96 -9.60
N ILE A 145 -14.48 7.31 -8.62
CA ILE A 145 -13.05 7.40 -8.32
C ILE A 145 -12.46 6.00 -8.33
N MET A 146 -11.37 5.83 -9.08
CA MET A 146 -10.57 4.62 -9.09
C MET A 146 -9.16 4.93 -8.58
N VAL A 147 -8.67 4.13 -7.63
CA VAL A 147 -7.33 4.28 -7.07
C VAL A 147 -6.54 2.98 -7.08
N ASN A 148 -5.22 3.10 -7.02
CA ASN A 148 -4.31 1.97 -6.85
C ASN A 148 -4.11 1.58 -5.37
N SER A 149 -3.24 0.60 -5.12
CA SER A 149 -2.89 0.09 -3.78
C SER A 149 -2.37 1.15 -2.81
N SER A 150 -1.92 2.29 -3.33
CA SER A 150 -1.37 3.41 -2.56
C SER A 150 -2.31 4.62 -2.51
N TYR A 151 -3.58 4.41 -2.84
CA TYR A 151 -4.62 5.45 -2.81
C TYR A 151 -4.32 6.63 -3.75
N ASN A 152 -3.49 6.43 -4.78
CA ASN A 152 -3.32 7.39 -5.87
C ASN A 152 -4.44 7.21 -6.89
N LEU A 153 -4.96 8.33 -7.39
CA LEU A 153 -5.98 8.39 -8.42
C LEU A 153 -5.43 7.81 -9.72
N ILE A 154 -6.07 6.72 -10.18
CA ILE A 154 -5.84 6.15 -11.52
C ILE A 154 -6.70 6.91 -12.53
N ALA A 155 -7.98 7.11 -12.19
CA ALA A 155 -8.95 7.79 -13.01
C ALA A 155 -10.10 8.29 -12.14
N GLY A 156 -10.75 9.38 -12.56
CA GLY A 156 -11.88 9.95 -11.81
C GLY A 156 -12.80 10.76 -12.70
N SER A 157 -14.08 10.83 -12.33
CA SER A 157 -15.03 11.77 -12.93
C SER A 157 -15.23 12.97 -12.02
N MET A 158 -15.09 14.18 -12.58
CA MET A 158 -15.34 15.41 -11.83
C MET A 158 -16.84 15.55 -11.51
N PRO A 159 -17.21 15.87 -10.26
CA PRO A 159 -18.60 16.16 -9.92
C PRO A 159 -19.04 17.46 -10.61
N SER A 160 -20.33 17.56 -10.97
CA SER A 160 -20.89 18.76 -11.60
C SER A 160 -20.95 19.97 -10.66
N SER A 161 -20.90 19.74 -9.34
CA SER A 161 -20.79 20.77 -8.32
C SER A 161 -19.77 20.32 -7.25
N PRO A 162 -18.76 21.14 -6.92
CA PRO A 162 -17.76 20.79 -5.93
C PRO A 162 -18.32 21.00 -4.50
N SER A 163 -19.29 20.19 -4.07
CA SER A 163 -19.92 20.32 -2.75
C SER A 163 -19.24 19.52 -1.64
N HIS A 164 -18.35 18.56 -1.97
CA HIS A 164 -17.73 17.67 -0.99
C HIS A 164 -16.21 17.86 -0.88
N GLU A 165 -15.75 18.47 0.22
CA GLU A 165 -14.34 18.88 0.43
C GLU A 165 -13.33 17.74 0.23
N ARG A 166 -13.54 16.59 0.89
CA ARG A 166 -12.63 15.43 0.78
C ARG A 166 -12.52 14.87 -0.64
N ILE A 167 -13.65 14.68 -1.32
CA ILE A 167 -13.69 14.16 -2.69
C ILE A 167 -13.00 15.14 -3.65
N ASN A 168 -13.29 16.44 -3.51
CA ASN A 168 -12.63 17.48 -4.30
C ASN A 168 -11.13 17.49 -4.09
N ALA A 169 -10.66 17.32 -2.86
CA ALA A 169 -9.23 17.23 -2.56
C ALA A 169 -8.58 16.00 -3.21
N ILE A 170 -9.24 14.83 -3.21
CA ILE A 170 -8.74 13.64 -3.90
C ILE A 170 -8.59 13.89 -5.40
N LEU A 171 -9.63 14.43 -6.04
CA LEU A 171 -9.64 14.71 -7.48
C LEU A 171 -8.62 15.79 -7.88
N LYS A 172 -8.48 16.83 -7.05
CA LYS A 172 -7.53 17.94 -7.28
C LYS A 172 -6.08 17.51 -7.08
N ASN A 173 -5.80 16.76 -6.02
CA ASN A 173 -4.44 16.36 -5.66
C ASN A 173 -3.98 15.12 -6.44
N GLY A 174 -4.93 14.29 -6.91
CA GLY A 174 -4.66 13.02 -7.57
C GLY A 174 -4.35 11.88 -6.61
N TYR A 175 -4.63 12.02 -5.31
CA TYR A 175 -4.41 11.00 -4.28
C TYR A 175 -5.18 11.30 -2.98
N TYR A 176 -5.34 10.29 -2.12
CA TYR A 176 -5.87 10.46 -0.76
C TYR A 176 -4.77 10.99 0.16
N SER A 177 -5.03 12.10 0.86
CA SER A 177 -4.06 12.67 1.79
C SER A 177 -3.77 11.73 2.98
N LYS A 178 -2.65 11.96 3.68
CA LYS A 178 -2.28 11.23 4.91
C LYS A 178 -3.42 11.22 5.92
N ASP A 179 -4.04 12.37 6.18
CA ASP A 179 -5.14 12.48 7.14
C ASP A 179 -6.35 11.61 6.74
N MET A 180 -6.59 11.47 5.43
CA MET A 180 -7.63 10.61 4.89
C MET A 180 -7.29 9.14 5.05
N THR A 181 -6.08 8.74 4.68
CA THR A 181 -5.65 7.33 4.82
C THR A 181 -5.62 6.89 6.28
N ASP A 182 -5.15 7.75 7.18
CA ASP A 182 -5.10 7.48 8.63
C ASP A 182 -6.51 7.44 9.23
N GLY A 183 -7.42 8.26 8.72
CA GLY A 183 -8.84 8.23 9.08
C GLY A 183 -9.55 6.94 8.64
N LEU A 184 -9.34 6.50 7.39
CA LEU A 184 -9.84 5.22 6.87
C LEU A 184 -9.27 4.03 7.65
N ALA A 185 -7.98 4.06 7.98
CA ALA A 185 -7.34 3.01 8.78
C ALA A 185 -7.96 2.91 10.19
N ARG A 186 -8.17 4.05 10.86
CA ARG A 186 -8.80 4.11 12.19
C ARG A 186 -10.24 3.57 12.20
N MET A 187 -10.97 3.70 11.09
CA MET A 187 -12.31 3.13 10.94
C MET A 187 -12.31 1.66 10.47
N GLY A 188 -11.14 1.02 10.35
CA GLY A 188 -11.01 -0.41 10.08
C GLY A 188 -11.23 -0.82 8.62
N TYR A 189 -11.20 0.12 7.66
CA TYR A 189 -11.39 -0.19 6.23
C TYR A 189 -10.32 -1.15 5.69
N GLN A 190 -9.09 -1.03 6.19
CA GLN A 190 -7.96 -1.89 5.80
C GLN A 190 -8.06 -3.28 6.45
N ALA A 191 -8.41 -3.34 7.73
CA ALA A 191 -8.58 -4.59 8.46
C ALA A 191 -9.75 -5.44 7.93
N ASN A 192 -10.80 -4.78 7.44
CA ASN A 192 -12.00 -5.41 6.89
C ASN A 192 -12.03 -5.43 5.35
N GLY A 193 -10.89 -5.35 4.69
CA GLY A 193 -10.79 -5.24 3.22
C GLY A 193 -11.53 -6.34 2.44
N ILE A 194 -11.64 -7.54 3.02
CA ILE A 194 -12.38 -8.68 2.45
C ILE A 194 -13.86 -8.33 2.24
N LYS A 195 -14.48 -7.55 3.14
CA LYS A 195 -15.90 -7.14 3.06
C LYS A 195 -16.22 -6.42 1.75
N TYR A 196 -15.23 -5.75 1.16
CA TYR A 196 -15.41 -4.93 -0.03
C TYR A 196 -14.95 -5.64 -1.31
N THR A 197 -14.60 -6.93 -1.26
CA THR A 197 -14.21 -7.72 -2.45
C THR A 197 -15.40 -8.06 -3.36
N THR A 198 -16.61 -7.86 -2.85
CA THR A 198 -17.86 -7.82 -3.61
C THR A 198 -18.42 -6.40 -3.64
N PRO A 199 -19.16 -6.00 -4.71
CA PRO A 199 -19.80 -4.70 -4.73
C PRO A 199 -20.64 -4.49 -3.47
N THR A 200 -20.40 -3.39 -2.76
CA THR A 200 -21.00 -3.13 -1.44
C THR A 200 -21.47 -1.69 -1.36
N VAL A 201 -22.66 -1.48 -0.81
CA VAL A 201 -23.18 -0.15 -0.45
C VAL A 201 -22.82 0.14 1.01
N LEU A 202 -22.31 1.34 1.29
CA LEU A 202 -22.07 1.83 2.64
C LEU A 202 -22.82 3.14 2.84
N TYR A 203 -23.67 3.16 3.88
CA TYR A 203 -24.33 4.37 4.36
C TYR A 203 -23.55 5.01 5.52
N PRO A 204 -23.75 6.30 5.81
CA PRO A 204 -23.21 6.92 7.02
C PRO A 204 -23.70 6.22 8.31
N PRO A 205 -22.91 6.18 9.40
CA PRO A 205 -21.63 6.85 9.55
C PRO A 205 -20.48 6.12 8.84
N ASN A 206 -19.74 6.85 8.01
CA ASN A 206 -18.55 6.37 7.31
C ASN A 206 -17.53 7.53 7.18
N TYR A 207 -16.28 7.24 6.79
CA TYR A 207 -15.22 8.27 6.79
C TYR A 207 -15.53 9.43 5.83
N MET A 208 -16.24 9.14 4.75
CA MET A 208 -16.55 10.13 3.72
C MET A 208 -17.77 10.96 4.09
N ASP A 209 -18.64 10.48 4.98
CA ASP A 209 -19.87 11.15 5.43
C ASP A 209 -20.89 11.35 4.30
N CYS A 210 -20.91 10.40 3.36
CA CYS A 210 -21.92 10.29 2.31
C CYS A 210 -22.12 8.81 1.95
N PRO A 211 -23.29 8.41 1.42
CA PRO A 211 -23.46 7.06 0.89
C PRO A 211 -22.46 6.79 -0.25
N LEU A 212 -21.93 5.57 -0.30
CA LEU A 212 -20.99 5.16 -1.34
C LEU A 212 -21.19 3.71 -1.78
N MET A 213 -20.87 3.42 -3.03
CA MET A 213 -20.74 2.07 -3.55
C MET A 213 -19.28 1.78 -3.83
N VAL A 214 -18.75 0.68 -3.32
CA VAL A 214 -17.32 0.33 -3.44
C VAL A 214 -17.12 -1.11 -3.91
N LEU A 215 -16.08 -1.30 -4.72
CA LEU A 215 -15.50 -2.61 -5.01
C LEU A 215 -13.98 -2.53 -4.87
N SER A 216 -13.45 -3.29 -3.92
CA SER A 216 -12.03 -3.46 -3.67
C SER A 216 -11.45 -4.59 -4.51
N THR A 217 -10.31 -4.34 -5.11
CA THR A 217 -9.59 -5.29 -5.95
C THR A 217 -8.39 -5.83 -5.20
N HIS A 218 -8.32 -7.16 -5.12
CA HIS A 218 -7.17 -7.87 -4.57
C HIS A 218 -6.65 -8.89 -5.60
N ALA A 219 -5.34 -9.16 -5.55
CA ALA A 219 -4.70 -10.25 -6.28
C ALA A 219 -5.07 -11.61 -5.64
N ASP A 220 -4.76 -12.70 -6.35
CA ASP A 220 -5.09 -14.06 -5.92
C ASP A 220 -4.48 -14.46 -4.57
N ASN A 221 -3.34 -13.85 -4.21
CA ASN A 221 -2.68 -14.04 -2.91
C ASN A 221 -3.24 -13.12 -1.79
N GLY A 222 -4.35 -12.44 -2.03
CA GLY A 222 -5.01 -11.56 -1.06
C GLY A 222 -4.43 -10.16 -0.94
N ILE A 223 -3.47 -9.79 -1.80
CA ILE A 223 -2.87 -8.45 -1.81
C ILE A 223 -3.88 -7.42 -2.33
N PHE A 224 -4.10 -6.33 -1.59
CA PHE A 224 -4.88 -5.19 -2.05
C PHE A 224 -4.18 -4.44 -3.19
N LEU A 225 -4.88 -4.25 -4.31
CA LEU A 225 -4.36 -3.61 -5.52
C LEU A 225 -4.98 -2.24 -5.81
N GLY A 226 -6.07 -1.88 -5.13
CA GLY A 226 -6.84 -0.67 -5.40
C GLY A 226 -8.34 -0.89 -5.25
N PHE A 227 -9.14 0.16 -5.40
CA PHE A 227 -10.60 0.06 -5.41
C PHE A 227 -11.22 1.05 -6.39
N ILE A 228 -12.47 0.79 -6.75
CA ILE A 228 -13.34 1.72 -7.45
C ILE A 228 -14.53 2.06 -6.57
N THR A 229 -14.87 3.35 -6.50
CA THR A 229 -15.92 3.87 -5.64
C THR A 229 -16.78 4.88 -6.39
N ILE A 230 -18.10 4.85 -6.15
CA ILE A 230 -19.04 5.92 -6.50
C ILE A 230 -19.52 6.58 -5.22
N TYR A 231 -19.44 7.91 -5.18
CA TYR A 231 -19.90 8.71 -4.04
C TYR A 231 -21.22 9.39 -4.36
N PHE A 232 -22.18 9.28 -3.45
CA PHE A 232 -23.52 9.86 -3.60
C PHE A 232 -23.64 11.09 -2.72
N ILE A 233 -23.53 12.28 -3.31
CA ILE A 233 -23.42 13.54 -2.56
C ILE A 233 -24.78 14.22 -2.38
N GLU A 234 -25.59 14.27 -3.44
CA GLU A 234 -26.89 14.97 -3.47
C GLU A 234 -28.07 14.00 -3.27
N ASP A 235 -27.88 12.71 -3.56
CA ASP A 235 -28.95 11.71 -3.64
C ASP A 235 -28.59 10.42 -2.88
N GLU A 236 -29.55 9.52 -2.69
CA GLU A 236 -29.30 8.17 -2.17
C GLU A 236 -29.07 7.13 -3.28
N PRO A 237 -28.23 6.12 -3.05
CA PRO A 237 -28.01 5.03 -3.99
C PRO A 237 -29.27 4.20 -4.17
N THR A 238 -29.70 4.02 -5.43
CA THR A 238 -30.82 3.13 -5.78
C THR A 238 -30.35 1.70 -6.05
N GLU A 239 -31.25 0.73 -5.90
CA GLU A 239 -30.97 -0.66 -6.23
C GLU A 239 -30.63 -0.85 -7.73
N ALA A 240 -31.27 -0.07 -8.62
CA ALA A 240 -30.93 -0.06 -10.05
C ALA A 240 -29.47 0.38 -10.29
N GLN A 241 -29.04 1.45 -9.62
CA GLN A 241 -27.65 1.90 -9.68
C GLN A 241 -26.69 0.87 -9.08
N PHE A 242 -27.10 0.14 -8.03
CA PHE A 242 -26.27 -0.91 -7.45
C PHE A 242 -26.04 -2.06 -8.43
N GLN A 243 -27.07 -2.48 -9.17
CA GLN A 243 -26.94 -3.50 -10.21
C GLN A 243 -26.04 -3.04 -11.37
N LEU A 244 -26.19 -1.80 -11.81
CA LEU A 244 -25.35 -1.20 -12.85
C LEU A 244 -23.89 -1.07 -12.39
N PHE A 245 -23.65 -0.64 -11.14
CA PHE A 245 -22.31 -0.54 -10.55
C PHE A 245 -21.68 -1.92 -10.42
N SER A 246 -22.46 -2.90 -9.96
CA SER A 246 -22.04 -4.28 -9.81
C SER A 246 -21.59 -4.91 -11.13
N TYR A 247 -22.23 -4.57 -12.25
CA TYR A 247 -21.78 -4.97 -13.59
C TYR A 247 -20.51 -4.24 -14.00
N PHE A 248 -20.53 -2.90 -13.92
CA PHE A 248 -19.43 -2.03 -14.33
C PHE A 248 -18.14 -2.32 -13.56
N ALA A 249 -18.19 -2.28 -12.23
CA ALA A 249 -17.04 -2.45 -11.36
C ALA A 249 -16.39 -3.83 -11.53
N ARG A 250 -17.17 -4.89 -11.76
CA ARG A 250 -16.61 -6.24 -12.05
C ARG A 250 -15.87 -6.29 -13.38
N LYS A 251 -16.38 -5.63 -14.43
CA LYS A 251 -15.69 -5.53 -15.74
C LYS A 251 -14.39 -4.75 -15.61
N VAL A 252 -14.42 -3.61 -14.90
CA VAL A 252 -13.22 -2.80 -14.63
C VAL A 252 -12.21 -3.58 -13.79
N ARG A 253 -12.64 -4.28 -12.73
CA ARG A 253 -11.78 -5.12 -11.90
C ARG A 253 -11.09 -6.21 -12.72
N LYS A 254 -11.84 -6.91 -13.59
CA LYS A 254 -11.26 -7.95 -14.46
C LYS A 254 -10.18 -7.35 -15.36
N TYR A 255 -10.49 -6.24 -16.03
CA TYR A 255 -9.53 -5.54 -16.89
C TYR A 255 -8.31 -5.02 -16.12
N TYR A 256 -8.51 -4.53 -14.90
CA TYR A 256 -7.43 -4.11 -14.02
C TYR A 256 -6.51 -5.29 -13.64
N LEU A 257 -7.06 -6.43 -13.23
CA LEU A 257 -6.26 -7.62 -12.90
C LEU A 257 -5.47 -8.16 -14.10
N GLU A 258 -6.07 -8.21 -15.28
CA GLU A 258 -5.41 -8.65 -16.52
C GLU A 258 -4.22 -7.74 -16.87
N ASN A 259 -4.37 -6.42 -16.74
CA ASN A 259 -3.30 -5.45 -16.98
C ASN A 259 -2.28 -5.37 -15.83
N SER A 260 -2.70 -5.58 -14.58
CA SER A 260 -1.82 -5.59 -13.41
C SER A 260 -0.92 -6.83 -13.41
N GLY A 261 -1.39 -7.99 -13.90
CA GLY A 261 -0.56 -9.18 -14.09
C GLY A 261 0.57 -8.98 -15.11
N GLU A 262 0.29 -8.23 -16.19
CA GLU A 262 1.30 -7.84 -17.20
C GLU A 262 2.30 -6.78 -16.66
N ASN A 263 1.84 -5.84 -15.83
CA ASN A 263 2.67 -4.75 -15.30
C ASN A 263 3.42 -5.07 -13.99
N ALA A 264 2.94 -5.98 -13.15
CA ALA A 264 3.59 -6.35 -11.88
C ALA A 264 4.74 -7.37 -12.07
N SER A 265 4.78 -8.06 -13.21
CA SER A 265 5.80 -9.08 -13.53
C SER A 265 6.94 -8.53 -14.39
N THR A 266 6.77 -7.35 -15.00
CA THR A 266 7.78 -6.77 -15.89
C THR A 266 8.55 -5.69 -15.15
N PRO A 267 9.81 -5.93 -14.74
CA PRO A 267 10.60 -4.94 -14.03
C PRO A 267 10.78 -3.68 -14.89
N THR A 268 10.67 -2.52 -14.24
CA THR A 268 10.84 -1.22 -14.91
C THR A 268 12.25 -1.09 -15.50
N PRO A 269 12.46 -0.22 -16.50
CA PRO A 269 13.79 0.01 -17.07
C PRO A 269 14.87 0.39 -16.03
N LEU A 270 14.44 1.07 -14.95
CA LEU A 270 15.28 1.43 -13.81
C LEU A 270 15.61 0.22 -12.93
N GLU A 271 14.63 -0.65 -12.64
CA GLU A 271 14.84 -1.88 -11.85
C GLU A 271 15.78 -2.84 -12.58
N VAL A 272 15.59 -3.03 -13.88
CA VAL A 272 16.50 -3.84 -14.71
C VAL A 272 17.91 -3.25 -14.71
N PHE A 273 18.04 -1.93 -14.82
CA PHE A 273 19.35 -1.28 -14.81
C PHE A 273 20.03 -1.36 -13.44
N MET A 274 19.28 -1.21 -12.35
CA MET A 274 19.82 -1.38 -10.99
C MET A 274 20.24 -2.82 -10.75
N ALA A 275 19.50 -3.81 -11.26
CA ALA A 275 19.92 -5.20 -11.25
C ALA A 275 21.24 -5.39 -12.01
N ASP A 276 21.37 -4.84 -13.22
CA ASP A 276 22.62 -4.91 -13.99
C ASP A 276 23.82 -4.33 -13.21
N LEU A 277 23.62 -3.23 -12.48
CA LEU A 277 24.66 -2.57 -11.67
C LEU A 277 24.99 -3.30 -10.36
N ILE A 278 24.01 -3.99 -9.75
CA ILE A 278 24.17 -4.66 -8.45
C ILE A 278 24.71 -6.07 -8.62
N ASP A 279 24.13 -6.84 -9.54
CA ASP A 279 24.49 -8.24 -9.79
C ASP A 279 25.74 -8.36 -10.67
N HIS A 280 26.23 -7.27 -11.26
CA HIS A 280 27.34 -7.27 -12.22
C HIS A 280 27.12 -8.23 -13.39
N THR A 281 25.89 -8.29 -13.90
CA THR A 281 25.53 -9.13 -15.05
C THR A 281 26.17 -8.65 -16.35
N ARG A 282 26.65 -7.39 -16.40
CA ARG A 282 27.25 -6.75 -17.58
C ARG A 282 28.41 -5.84 -17.21
N GLU A 283 29.56 -6.04 -17.85
CA GLU A 283 30.79 -5.27 -17.61
C GLU A 283 31.05 -4.15 -18.65
N ASP A 284 30.24 -4.05 -19.72
CA ASP A 284 30.40 -2.99 -20.73
C ASP A 284 30.03 -1.62 -20.16
N GLU A 285 31.03 -0.86 -19.74
CA GLU A 285 30.86 0.48 -19.21
C GLU A 285 30.19 1.44 -20.19
N THR A 286 30.37 1.28 -21.50
CA THR A 286 29.79 2.18 -22.50
C THR A 286 28.28 2.02 -22.51
N PHE A 287 27.81 0.76 -22.54
CA PHE A 287 26.40 0.42 -22.41
C PHE A 287 25.78 0.94 -21.10
N LEU A 288 26.46 0.74 -19.96
CA LEU A 288 25.96 1.20 -18.67
C LEU A 288 25.86 2.73 -18.58
N LYS A 289 26.84 3.45 -19.15
CA LYS A 289 26.84 4.92 -19.23
C LYS A 289 25.70 5.45 -20.09
N ASP A 290 25.43 4.84 -21.25
CA ASP A 290 24.32 5.24 -22.12
C ASP A 290 22.96 4.98 -21.48
N ARG A 291 22.81 3.87 -20.78
CA ARG A 291 21.58 3.54 -20.05
C ARG A 291 21.34 4.51 -18.89
N ALA A 292 22.37 4.84 -18.12
CA ALA A 292 22.29 5.86 -17.07
C ALA A 292 21.81 7.22 -17.61
N ARG A 293 22.34 7.67 -18.76
CA ARG A 293 21.90 8.91 -19.43
C ARG A 293 20.43 8.86 -19.81
N SER A 294 19.97 7.74 -20.38
CA SER A 294 18.56 7.54 -20.77
C SER A 294 17.59 7.63 -19.57
N LEU A 295 18.04 7.15 -18.40
CA LEU A 295 17.28 7.16 -17.15
C LEU A 295 17.49 8.46 -16.33
N ARG A 296 18.25 9.41 -16.88
CA ARG A 296 18.59 10.70 -16.25
C ARG A 296 19.26 10.51 -14.88
N LEU A 297 20.16 9.54 -14.79
CA LEU A 297 21.04 9.32 -13.64
C LEU A 297 22.41 9.98 -13.90
N PRO A 298 22.78 11.06 -13.18
CA PRO A 298 24.06 11.73 -13.37
C PRO A 298 25.25 10.81 -13.10
N LEU A 299 26.20 10.72 -14.04
CA LEU A 299 27.38 9.85 -13.93
C LEU A 299 28.50 10.48 -13.09
N ASP A 300 28.53 11.80 -13.03
CA ASP A 300 29.47 12.64 -12.29
C ASP A 300 29.03 12.90 -10.84
N ALA A 301 27.83 12.47 -10.47
CA ALA A 301 27.36 12.55 -9.10
C ALA A 301 27.87 11.38 -8.25
N SER A 302 27.99 11.66 -6.96
CA SER A 302 28.17 10.65 -5.93
C SER A 302 26.81 10.17 -5.41
N TYR A 303 26.74 8.94 -4.94
CA TYR A 303 25.50 8.29 -4.49
C TYR A 303 25.68 7.63 -3.12
N ARG A 304 24.57 7.49 -2.40
CA ARG A 304 24.44 6.61 -1.24
C ARG A 304 23.24 5.71 -1.49
N LEU A 305 23.33 4.44 -1.12
CA LEU A 305 22.24 3.49 -1.26
C LEU A 305 21.68 3.11 0.11
N CYS A 306 20.36 3.09 0.19
CA CYS A 306 19.63 2.53 1.31
C CYS A 306 18.85 1.30 0.84
N VAL A 307 18.88 0.24 1.65
CA VAL A 307 18.14 -1.00 1.46
C VAL A 307 17.18 -1.13 2.63
N ILE A 308 15.89 -1.26 2.32
CA ILE A 308 14.83 -1.52 3.30
C ILE A 308 14.42 -2.97 3.17
N GLN A 309 14.44 -3.67 4.31
CA GLN A 309 14.15 -5.09 4.41
C GLN A 309 13.14 -5.37 5.54
N TRP A 310 12.59 -6.57 5.52
CA TRP A 310 11.61 -7.07 6.47
C TRP A 310 11.97 -8.51 6.83
N ASP A 311 11.64 -8.95 8.05
CA ASP A 311 11.78 -10.36 8.45
C ASP A 311 10.93 -11.27 7.55
N LYS A 312 9.77 -10.78 7.12
CA LYS A 312 8.90 -11.42 6.15
C LYS A 312 8.46 -10.42 5.09
N PHE A 313 9.06 -10.52 3.91
CA PHE A 313 8.70 -9.65 2.78
C PHE A 313 7.27 -9.91 2.29
N VAL A 314 6.53 -8.82 2.11
CA VAL A 314 5.23 -8.82 1.44
C VAL A 314 5.17 -7.63 0.50
N LEU A 315 4.89 -7.89 -0.78
CA LEU A 315 4.86 -6.86 -1.83
C LEU A 315 3.99 -5.62 -1.51
N PRO A 316 2.82 -5.71 -0.84
CA PRO A 316 2.01 -4.52 -0.53
C PRO A 316 2.68 -3.59 0.46
N GLN A 317 3.44 -4.13 1.41
CA GLN A 317 4.21 -3.34 2.38
C GLN A 317 5.33 -2.60 1.66
N ALA A 318 6.00 -3.27 0.73
CA ALA A 318 7.00 -2.66 -0.14
C ALA A 318 6.37 -1.56 -1.02
N ASP A 319 5.24 -1.82 -1.68
CA ASP A 319 4.55 -0.80 -2.49
C ASP A 319 4.11 0.40 -1.67
N TYR A 320 3.52 0.17 -0.49
CA TYR A 320 3.13 1.22 0.44
C TYR A 320 4.34 2.07 0.82
N ILE A 321 5.44 1.45 1.27
CA ILE A 321 6.62 2.22 1.67
C ILE A 321 7.24 2.95 0.49
N MET A 322 7.32 2.33 -0.70
CA MET A 322 7.86 2.99 -1.89
C MET A 322 7.07 4.26 -2.24
N ASN A 323 5.74 4.18 -2.20
CA ASN A 323 4.89 5.31 -2.54
C ASN A 323 4.86 6.37 -1.42
N ARG A 324 4.89 5.95 -0.16
CA ARG A 324 5.06 6.87 0.98
C ARG A 324 6.39 7.61 0.89
N LEU A 325 7.49 6.92 0.62
CA LEU A 325 8.80 7.53 0.40
C LEU A 325 8.78 8.55 -0.73
N ARG A 326 8.14 8.23 -1.86
CA ARG A 326 7.95 9.18 -2.97
C ARG A 326 7.17 10.45 -2.58
N SER A 327 6.30 10.36 -1.58
CA SER A 327 5.45 11.47 -1.10
C SER A 327 6.01 12.24 0.10
N CYS A 328 6.67 11.56 1.03
CA CYS A 328 7.18 12.11 2.30
C CYS A 328 8.57 12.71 2.14
N LEU A 329 9.45 12.05 1.38
CA LEU A 329 10.76 12.59 1.09
C LEU A 329 10.58 13.70 0.05
N LYS A 330 10.63 14.97 0.46
CA LYS A 330 10.51 16.14 -0.43
C LYS A 330 11.74 16.38 -1.32
N PHE A 331 12.65 15.40 -1.40
CA PHE A 331 13.93 15.50 -2.09
C PHE A 331 13.78 15.36 -3.61
N PRO A 332 14.33 16.28 -4.42
CA PRO A 332 14.38 16.10 -5.87
C PRO A 332 15.44 15.08 -6.34
N PHE A 333 16.13 14.39 -5.42
CA PHE A 333 17.38 13.66 -5.70
C PHE A 333 17.39 12.17 -5.34
N PHE A 334 16.24 11.55 -5.16
CA PHE A 334 16.17 10.11 -4.90
C PHE A 334 15.42 9.31 -5.96
N ARG A 335 15.73 8.02 -6.01
CA ARG A 335 14.95 7.02 -6.75
C ARG A 335 14.55 5.93 -5.78
N VAL A 336 13.29 5.51 -5.87
CA VAL A 336 12.76 4.38 -5.10
C VAL A 336 12.30 3.30 -6.06
N LEU A 337 12.82 2.10 -5.87
CA LEU A 337 12.53 0.94 -6.70
C LEU A 337 12.47 -0.35 -5.88
N LEU A 338 11.85 -1.38 -6.45
CA LEU A 338 11.85 -2.72 -5.88
C LEU A 338 13.06 -3.51 -6.41
N TYR A 339 13.74 -4.22 -5.53
CA TYR A 339 14.82 -5.13 -5.91
C TYR A 339 14.76 -6.41 -5.08
N HIS A 340 14.48 -7.53 -5.75
CA HIS A 340 14.14 -8.80 -5.10
C HIS A 340 13.07 -8.60 -4.00
N GLN A 341 13.40 -8.94 -2.75
CA GLN A 341 12.54 -8.81 -1.57
C GLN A 341 12.94 -7.60 -0.72
N SER A 342 13.35 -6.50 -1.36
CA SER A 342 13.82 -5.29 -0.69
C SER A 342 13.42 -4.05 -1.48
N VAL A 343 13.26 -2.94 -0.76
CA VAL A 343 13.08 -1.63 -1.39
C VAL A 343 14.41 -0.89 -1.38
N LEU A 344 14.83 -0.39 -2.54
CA LEU A 344 16.04 0.41 -2.66
C LEU A 344 15.69 1.89 -2.73
N LEU A 345 16.38 2.67 -1.92
CA LEU A 345 16.38 4.13 -1.96
C LEU A 345 17.77 4.59 -2.40
N LEU A 346 17.88 5.03 -3.64
CA LEU A 346 19.10 5.63 -4.19
C LEU A 346 19.10 7.12 -3.91
N LEU A 347 20.09 7.60 -3.17
CA LEU A 347 20.25 9.00 -2.77
C LEU A 347 21.45 9.61 -3.50
N LYS A 348 21.34 10.86 -3.96
CA LYS A 348 22.51 11.63 -4.41
C LYS A 348 23.31 12.09 -3.18
N GLY A 349 24.61 11.81 -3.15
CA GLY A 349 25.49 11.98 -1.99
C GLY A 349 26.06 13.40 -1.80
N ASP A 350 26.15 14.21 -2.85
CA ASP A 350 26.64 15.58 -2.75
C ASP A 350 25.47 16.55 -2.47
N ILE A 351 25.22 16.79 -1.18
CA ILE A 351 24.20 17.71 -0.68
C ILE A 351 24.91 18.82 0.11
N SER A 352 25.09 19.97 -0.53
CA SER A 352 26.00 21.02 -0.07
C SER A 352 25.33 22.18 0.69
N SER A 353 24.00 22.15 0.92
CA SER A 353 23.26 23.26 1.54
C SER A 353 22.68 22.90 2.90
N LEU A 354 23.01 23.69 3.94
CA LEU A 354 22.51 23.57 5.33
C LEU A 354 20.99 23.45 5.45
N ARG A 355 20.23 24.16 4.61
CA ARG A 355 18.75 24.10 4.58
C ARG A 355 18.22 22.74 4.14
N LEU A 356 18.89 22.09 3.18
CA LEU A 356 18.56 20.71 2.83
C LEU A 356 18.84 19.79 4.01
N ILE A 357 19.92 20.02 4.78
CA ILE A 357 20.31 19.18 5.93
C ILE A 357 19.21 19.12 6.98
N GLU A 358 18.63 20.27 7.32
CA GLU A 358 17.51 20.36 8.26
C GLU A 358 16.27 19.64 7.71
N GLU A 359 15.95 19.81 6.43
CA GLU A 359 14.86 19.07 5.77
C GLU A 359 15.14 17.55 5.71
N ILE A 360 16.41 17.11 5.60
CA ILE A 360 16.80 15.69 5.66
C ILE A 360 16.52 15.14 7.03
N ASN A 361 16.89 15.86 8.09
CA ASN A 361 16.71 15.40 9.46
C ASN A 361 15.23 15.28 9.83
N GLU A 362 14.40 16.28 9.50
CA GLU A 362 12.93 16.20 9.69
C GLU A 362 12.34 15.02 8.90
N SER A 363 12.78 14.84 7.65
CA SER A 363 12.36 13.71 6.82
C SER A 363 12.85 12.35 7.35
N PHE A 364 13.93 12.33 8.14
CA PHE A 364 14.52 11.11 8.70
C PHE A 364 13.73 10.61 9.91
N ASP A 365 13.20 11.52 10.73
CA ASP A 365 12.27 11.17 11.80
C ASP A 365 10.97 10.58 11.21
N GLU A 366 10.41 11.22 10.17
CA GLU A 366 9.26 10.66 9.44
C GLU A 366 9.57 9.30 8.79
N PHE A 367 10.79 9.14 8.26
CA PHE A 367 11.24 7.88 7.69
C PHE A 367 11.36 6.78 8.75
N GLY A 368 11.91 7.09 9.93
CA GLY A 368 11.97 6.18 11.06
C GLY A 368 10.59 5.74 11.53
N GLU A 369 9.63 6.67 11.65
CA GLU A 369 8.24 6.35 11.99
C GLU A 369 7.57 5.49 10.91
N LEU A 370 7.84 5.77 9.64
CA LEU A 370 7.33 4.97 8.52
C LEU A 370 7.86 3.52 8.57
N LEU A 371 9.15 3.35 8.85
CA LEU A 371 9.77 2.03 9.01
C LEU A 371 9.13 1.26 10.18
N LYS A 372 8.90 1.91 11.32
CA LYS A 372 8.19 1.31 12.48
C LYS A 372 6.78 0.86 12.11
N ILE A 373 6.00 1.71 11.42
CA ILE A 373 4.63 1.38 10.97
C ILE A 373 4.65 0.16 10.04
N CYS A 374 5.63 0.08 9.15
CA CYS A 374 5.76 -0.99 8.17
C CYS A 374 6.50 -2.23 8.69
N GLN A 375 6.96 -2.21 9.96
CA GLN A 375 7.85 -3.23 10.54
C GLN A 375 9.07 -3.53 9.67
N GLY A 376 9.59 -2.50 8.99
CA GLY A 376 10.78 -2.59 8.16
C GLY A 376 12.00 -2.04 8.88
N HIS A 377 13.17 -2.45 8.43
CA HIS A 377 14.44 -1.89 8.88
C HIS A 377 15.29 -1.46 7.67
N ALA A 378 16.10 -0.42 7.85
CA ALA A 378 16.86 0.19 6.78
C ALA A 378 18.37 0.13 7.05
N GLY A 379 19.13 -0.33 6.06
CA GLY A 379 20.59 -0.25 6.06
C GLY A 379 21.09 0.73 5.01
N PHE A 380 22.05 1.58 5.36
CA PHE A 380 22.65 2.59 4.50
C PHE A 380 24.12 2.25 4.22
N SER A 381 24.52 2.38 2.95
CA SER A 381 25.93 2.38 2.56
C SER A 381 26.63 3.63 3.09
N THR A 382 27.97 3.66 3.02
CA THR A 382 28.69 4.93 3.13
C THR A 382 28.27 5.89 2.02
N ALA A 383 28.55 7.18 2.22
CA ALA A 383 28.38 8.17 1.17
C ALA A 383 29.38 7.97 0.02
N ASN A 384 29.13 8.69 -1.07
CA ASN A 384 30.07 8.95 -2.15
C ASN A 384 30.43 7.80 -3.11
N PHE A 385 29.50 6.88 -3.35
CA PHE A 385 29.67 5.86 -4.39
C PHE A 385 29.45 6.43 -5.80
N PRO A 386 30.35 6.14 -6.76
CA PRO A 386 30.03 6.27 -8.18
C PRO A 386 28.86 5.34 -8.56
N LEU A 387 28.04 5.74 -9.55
CA LEU A 387 26.91 4.93 -10.00
C LEU A 387 27.32 3.50 -10.42
N LEU A 388 28.49 3.34 -11.04
CA LEU A 388 28.99 2.02 -11.48
C LEU A 388 29.51 1.12 -10.32
N LYS A 389 29.47 1.60 -9.08
CA LYS A 389 29.86 0.86 -7.87
C LYS A 389 28.65 0.51 -6.99
N MET A 390 27.42 0.50 -7.55
CA MET A 390 26.21 0.17 -6.79
C MET A 390 26.23 -1.24 -6.19
N ASN A 391 26.93 -2.20 -6.78
CA ASN A 391 27.14 -3.51 -6.15
C ASN A 391 27.87 -3.44 -4.80
N ILE A 392 28.79 -2.48 -4.60
CA ILE A 392 29.50 -2.29 -3.33
C ILE A 392 28.58 -1.57 -2.36
N ALA A 393 27.91 -0.51 -2.82
CA ALA A 393 26.93 0.22 -2.00
C ALA A 393 25.82 -0.70 -1.49
N TYR A 394 25.30 -1.59 -2.34
CA TYR A 394 24.29 -2.59 -1.99
C TYR A 394 24.78 -3.57 -0.92
N ARG A 395 25.99 -4.12 -1.10
CA ARG A 395 26.59 -5.01 -0.08
C ARG A 395 26.74 -4.31 1.25
N GLN A 396 27.25 -3.08 1.27
CA GLN A 396 27.37 -2.30 2.50
C GLN A 396 26.02 -2.06 3.19
N ALA A 397 25.01 -1.65 2.43
CA ALA A 397 23.67 -1.38 2.95
C ALA A 397 23.01 -2.64 3.55
N VAL A 398 23.08 -3.78 2.83
CA VAL A 398 22.60 -5.07 3.35
C VAL A 398 23.38 -5.49 4.60
N THR A 399 24.70 -5.31 4.61
CA THR A 399 25.54 -5.62 5.78
C THR A 399 25.16 -4.76 6.98
N ALA A 400 24.89 -3.46 6.78
CA ALA A 400 24.43 -2.56 7.84
C ALA A 400 23.09 -3.02 8.41
N ALA A 401 22.11 -3.35 7.57
CA ALA A 401 20.81 -3.89 7.98
C ALA A 401 20.97 -5.17 8.80
N ARG A 402 21.80 -6.12 8.32
CA ARG A 402 22.04 -7.42 8.96
C ARG A 402 22.65 -7.28 10.35
N TYR A 403 23.78 -6.60 10.48
CA TYR A 403 24.45 -6.44 11.79
C TYR A 403 23.70 -5.50 12.71
N GLY A 404 23.06 -4.48 12.16
CA GLY A 404 22.20 -3.58 12.89
C GLY A 404 21.05 -4.31 13.58
N MET A 405 20.29 -5.11 12.84
CA MET A 405 19.23 -5.94 13.38
C MET A 405 19.73 -6.94 14.42
N MET A 406 20.90 -7.54 14.17
CA MET A 406 21.46 -8.55 15.07
C MET A 406 21.98 -7.95 16.39
N LEU A 407 22.60 -6.78 16.35
CA LEU A 407 23.32 -6.21 17.50
C LEU A 407 22.58 -5.07 18.19
N ASN A 408 21.64 -4.41 17.50
CA ASN A 408 20.89 -3.26 17.99
C ASN A 408 19.50 -3.16 17.32
N PRO A 409 18.60 -4.14 17.54
CA PRO A 409 17.31 -4.25 16.83
C PRO A 409 16.38 -3.04 17.02
N GLU A 410 16.50 -2.30 18.13
CA GLU A 410 15.62 -1.18 18.47
C GLU A 410 15.85 0.08 17.63
N THR A 411 16.97 0.18 16.89
CA THR A 411 17.31 1.41 16.15
C THR A 411 16.52 1.54 14.85
N GLY A 412 16.21 0.43 14.17
CA GLY A 412 15.47 0.39 12.90
C GLY A 412 16.20 0.99 11.67
N ILE A 413 17.19 1.86 11.88
CA ILE A 413 18.02 2.47 10.84
C ILE A 413 19.51 2.27 11.16
N TYR A 414 20.27 1.80 10.16
CA TYR A 414 21.63 1.33 10.34
C TYR A 414 22.58 1.88 9.29
N PHE A 415 23.74 2.38 9.69
CA PHE A 415 24.76 2.92 8.80
C PHE A 415 25.97 2.00 8.75
N TYR A 416 26.46 1.68 7.55
CA TYR A 416 27.58 0.77 7.38
C TYR A 416 28.85 1.23 8.12
N SER A 417 29.08 2.54 8.26
CA SER A 417 30.18 3.12 9.04
C SER A 417 30.20 2.66 10.50
N HIS A 418 29.08 2.23 11.08
CA HIS A 418 29.02 1.68 12.43
C HIS A 418 29.24 0.17 12.49
N TYR A 419 29.07 -0.54 11.36
CA TYR A 419 28.99 -2.00 11.34
C TYR A 419 30.07 -2.70 10.50
N TYR A 420 30.87 -1.97 9.72
CA TYR A 420 31.90 -2.55 8.84
C TYR A 420 32.89 -3.48 9.58
N ILE A 421 33.23 -3.16 10.83
CA ILE A 421 34.17 -3.96 11.62
C ILE A 421 33.61 -5.37 11.91
N TYR A 422 32.30 -5.53 12.09
CA TYR A 422 31.70 -6.84 12.33
C TYR A 422 31.69 -7.70 11.08
N GLU A 423 31.54 -7.10 9.90
CA GLU A 423 31.71 -7.80 8.63
C GLU A 423 33.14 -8.33 8.47
N MET A 424 34.13 -7.51 8.79
CA MET A 424 35.53 -7.94 8.81
C MET A 424 35.78 -9.08 9.79
N LEU A 425 35.23 -8.99 11.01
CA LEU A 425 35.36 -10.02 12.03
C LEU A 425 34.67 -11.32 11.64
N ASP A 426 33.50 -11.27 11.02
CA ASP A 426 32.77 -12.46 10.54
C ASP A 426 33.49 -13.15 9.39
N ASP A 427 34.13 -12.40 8.49
CA ASP A 427 35.00 -13.00 7.47
C ASP A 427 36.25 -13.63 8.09
N TYR A 428 36.83 -12.97 9.10
CA TYR A 428 37.97 -13.51 9.85
C TYR A 428 37.62 -14.78 10.64
N LYS A 429 36.41 -14.84 11.21
CA LYS A 429 35.85 -16.00 11.93
C LYS A 429 35.78 -17.27 11.07
N LYS A 430 35.70 -17.13 9.74
CA LYS A 430 35.73 -18.28 8.82
C LYS A 430 37.08 -19.02 8.82
N ARG A 431 38.15 -18.36 9.28
CA ARG A 431 39.52 -18.91 9.30
C ARG A 431 39.99 -19.26 10.71
N TYR A 432 39.54 -18.54 11.73
CA TYR A 432 40.01 -18.68 13.10
C TYR A 432 38.86 -18.57 14.11
N ALA A 433 39.00 -19.22 15.28
CA ALA A 433 38.12 -18.97 16.41
C ALA A 433 38.36 -17.54 16.94
N LEU A 434 37.30 -16.73 17.05
CA LEU A 434 37.44 -15.33 17.48
C LEU A 434 37.85 -15.23 18.95
N GLU A 435 37.50 -16.23 19.76
CA GLU A 435 37.85 -16.36 21.17
C GLU A 435 39.38 -16.32 21.37
N ASP A 436 40.12 -16.99 20.49
CA ASP A 436 41.58 -17.07 20.51
C ASP A 436 42.26 -15.77 20.07
N MET A 437 41.51 -14.90 19.39
CA MET A 437 42.01 -13.64 18.81
C MET A 437 41.73 -12.44 19.73
N SER A 438 40.75 -12.59 20.63
CA SER A 438 40.47 -11.63 21.68
C SER A 438 41.59 -11.60 22.74
N VAL A 439 41.70 -10.51 23.49
CA VAL A 439 42.51 -10.50 24.71
C VAL A 439 41.84 -11.39 25.76
N GLN A 440 42.25 -12.67 25.83
CA GLN A 440 41.66 -13.69 26.72
C GLN A 440 41.56 -13.25 28.19
N LYS A 441 42.51 -12.43 28.65
CA LYS A 441 42.52 -11.88 30.02
C LYS A 441 41.38 -10.90 30.31
N LEU A 442 40.63 -10.42 29.31
CA LEU A 442 39.44 -9.59 29.54
C LEU A 442 38.38 -10.32 30.36
N ALA A 443 38.29 -11.65 30.25
CA ALA A 443 37.39 -12.46 31.07
C ALA A 443 37.70 -12.37 32.57
N LEU A 444 38.94 -12.00 32.95
CA LEU A 444 39.35 -11.81 34.34
C LEU A 444 38.84 -10.49 34.94
N LEU A 445 38.30 -9.58 34.11
CA LEU A 445 37.77 -8.29 34.55
C LEU A 445 36.29 -8.37 34.93
N SER A 446 35.59 -9.43 34.51
CA SER A 446 34.21 -9.70 34.89
C SER A 446 34.18 -10.37 36.26
N ASP A 447 33.69 -9.66 37.28
CA ASP A 447 33.54 -10.20 38.64
C ASP A 447 32.04 -10.30 39.01
N PRO A 448 31.48 -11.52 39.12
CA PRO A 448 30.09 -11.73 39.54
C PRO A 448 29.78 -11.27 40.98
N ALA A 449 30.80 -11.03 41.80
CA ALA A 449 30.64 -10.65 43.21
C ALA A 449 30.67 -9.13 43.47
N GLU A 450 31.09 -8.31 42.51
CA GLU A 450 31.06 -6.83 42.61
C GLU A 450 29.88 -6.24 41.82
N ASP A 451 28.69 -6.25 42.45
CA ASP A 451 27.41 -5.75 41.89
C ASP A 451 27.37 -4.24 41.54
N ARG A 452 28.45 -3.47 41.72
CA ARG A 452 28.43 -1.99 41.62
C ARG A 452 29.33 -1.35 40.57
N TYR A 453 30.43 -1.98 40.14
CA TYR A 453 31.35 -1.36 39.17
C TYR A 453 32.10 -2.41 38.34
N ASP A 454 31.58 -2.70 37.15
CA ASP A 454 32.20 -3.62 36.20
C ASP A 454 33.52 -3.02 35.64
N ASN A 455 34.64 -3.69 35.91
CA ASN A 455 35.97 -3.27 35.43
C ASN A 455 36.10 -3.40 33.91
N LEU A 456 35.32 -4.30 33.29
CA LEU A 456 35.25 -4.44 31.84
C LEU A 456 34.61 -3.19 31.23
N ALA A 457 33.47 -2.75 31.78
CA ALA A 457 32.81 -1.50 31.40
C ALA A 457 33.69 -0.27 31.66
N LEU A 458 34.42 -0.22 32.79
CA LEU A 458 35.34 0.87 33.10
C LEU A 458 36.46 0.99 32.05
N LEU A 459 37.10 -0.14 31.69
CA LEU A 459 38.15 -0.16 30.68
C LEU A 459 37.62 0.27 29.31
N ARG A 460 36.44 -0.24 28.92
CA ARG A 460 35.80 0.14 27.65
C ARG A 460 35.53 1.64 27.59
N ASN A 461 34.88 2.20 28.61
CA ASN A 461 34.55 3.64 28.65
C ASN A 461 35.80 4.52 28.73
N TYR A 462 36.86 4.07 29.40
CA TYR A 462 38.15 4.76 29.39
C TYR A 462 38.77 4.82 28.00
N LEU A 463 38.78 3.71 27.26
CA LEU A 463 39.31 3.68 25.90
C LEU A 463 38.47 4.54 24.93
N LEU A 464 37.14 4.46 25.03
CA LEU A 464 36.22 5.20 24.15
C LEU A 464 36.14 6.71 24.45
N THR A 465 36.60 7.16 25.61
CA THR A 465 36.69 8.59 25.94
C THR A 465 38.10 9.16 25.71
N GLU A 466 38.85 8.57 24.78
CA GLU A 466 40.23 8.96 24.46
C GLU A 466 41.12 9.01 25.70
N ARG A 467 40.90 8.07 26.64
CA ARG A 467 41.63 7.96 27.91
C ARG A 467 41.45 9.16 28.86
N SER A 468 40.37 9.91 28.73
CA SER A 468 40.03 10.99 29.65
C SER A 468 39.51 10.44 30.97
N ILE A 469 40.34 10.53 32.02
CA ILE A 469 39.94 10.13 33.38
C ILE A 469 38.70 10.91 33.84
N SER A 470 38.65 12.22 33.55
CA SER A 470 37.53 13.08 33.95
C SER A 470 36.23 12.67 33.26
N SER A 471 36.27 12.40 31.95
CA SER A 471 35.12 11.94 31.18
C SER A 471 34.65 10.57 31.65
N THR A 472 35.59 9.64 31.82
CA THR A 472 35.32 8.28 32.32
C THR A 472 34.68 8.33 33.72
N ALA A 473 35.21 9.16 34.62
CA ALA A 473 34.67 9.35 35.96
C ALA A 473 33.22 9.86 35.94
N LYS A 474 32.91 10.82 35.07
CA LYS A 474 31.56 11.36 34.90
C LYS A 474 30.58 10.30 34.37
N ILE A 475 30.96 9.54 33.34
CA ILE A 475 30.15 8.47 32.74
C ILE A 475 29.91 7.31 33.71
N MET A 476 30.96 6.90 34.44
CA MET A 476 30.89 5.79 35.38
C MET A 476 30.29 6.20 36.74
N HIS A 477 29.94 7.47 36.93
CA HIS A 477 29.53 8.05 38.22
C HIS A 477 30.52 7.75 39.37
N MET A 478 31.81 7.78 39.05
CA MET A 478 32.91 7.48 39.97
C MET A 478 33.70 8.74 40.31
N HIS A 479 34.31 8.78 41.49
CA HIS A 479 35.33 9.78 41.77
C HIS A 479 36.59 9.53 40.92
N ARG A 480 37.23 10.60 40.44
CA ARG A 480 38.46 10.54 39.62
C ARG A 480 39.55 9.62 40.20
N ASN A 481 39.81 9.70 41.50
CA ASN A 481 40.83 8.88 42.15
C ASN A 481 40.47 7.39 42.13
N SER A 482 39.18 7.06 42.22
CA SER A 482 38.70 5.68 42.14
C SER A 482 38.87 5.11 40.75
N VAL A 483 38.66 5.91 39.70
CA VAL A 483 38.94 5.53 38.30
C VAL A 483 40.42 5.25 38.11
N ILE A 484 41.31 6.13 38.59
CA ILE A 484 42.77 5.92 38.50
C ILE A 484 43.18 4.62 39.19
N TYR A 485 42.74 4.43 40.43
CA TYR A 485 43.05 3.22 41.21
C TYR A 485 42.59 1.95 40.50
N ARG A 486 41.34 1.92 40.00
CA ARG A 486 40.82 0.75 39.30
C ARG A 486 41.50 0.51 37.95
N LEU A 487 41.84 1.56 37.19
CA LEU A 487 42.60 1.42 35.94
C LEU A 487 43.98 0.83 36.19
N ASN A 488 44.69 1.25 37.24
CA ASN A 488 45.98 0.65 37.63
C ASN A 488 45.81 -0.85 37.94
N LYS A 489 44.79 -1.21 38.72
CA LYS A 489 44.46 -2.61 39.02
C LYS A 489 44.14 -3.42 37.75
N ILE A 490 43.39 -2.83 36.81
CA ILE A 490 43.10 -3.45 35.50
C ILE A 490 44.40 -3.69 34.71
N GLN A 491 45.31 -2.73 34.67
CA GLN A 491 46.60 -2.89 34.00
C GLN A 491 47.45 -4.00 34.63
N GLU A 492 47.44 -4.12 35.96
CA GLU A 492 48.11 -5.21 36.68
C GLU A 492 47.50 -6.57 36.34
N ILE A 493 46.16 -6.70 36.36
CA ILE A 493 45.45 -7.94 36.03
C ILE A 493 45.74 -8.38 34.59
N LEU A 494 45.64 -7.43 33.64
CA LEU A 494 45.87 -7.73 32.22
C LEU A 494 47.37 -7.93 31.91
N GLY A 495 48.26 -7.29 32.67
CA GLY A 495 49.68 -7.21 32.34
C GLY A 495 49.92 -6.52 31.00
N LEU A 496 49.15 -5.47 30.71
CA LEU A 496 49.17 -4.73 29.43
C LEU A 496 49.43 -3.23 29.68
N ASP A 497 50.19 -2.60 28.78
CA ASP A 497 50.41 -1.15 28.80
C ASP A 497 49.34 -0.44 27.96
N LEU A 498 48.44 0.29 28.61
CA LEU A 498 47.39 1.06 27.93
C LEU A 498 47.92 2.32 27.23
N ASN A 499 49.19 2.67 27.41
CA ASN A 499 49.84 3.76 26.64
C ASN A 499 50.30 3.32 25.25
N ASP A 500 50.43 2.02 25.01
CA ASP A 500 50.72 1.48 23.68
C ASP A 500 49.48 1.56 22.77
N PRO A 501 49.54 2.26 21.62
CA PRO A 501 48.44 2.35 20.67
C PRO A 501 47.97 1.00 20.11
N ASP A 502 48.87 0.06 19.87
CA ASP A 502 48.53 -1.25 19.32
C ASP A 502 47.81 -2.11 20.34
N VAL A 503 48.22 -2.01 21.62
CA VAL A 503 47.50 -2.65 22.73
C VAL A 503 46.07 -2.11 22.84
N ARG A 504 45.88 -0.78 22.72
CA ARG A 504 44.54 -0.18 22.75
C ARG A 504 43.68 -0.63 21.58
N LEU A 505 44.24 -0.64 20.37
CA LEU A 505 43.54 -1.11 19.18
C LEU A 505 43.10 -2.57 19.36
N ARG A 506 44.00 -3.44 19.84
CA ARG A 506 43.71 -4.84 20.12
C ARG A 506 42.60 -5.00 21.16
N LEU A 507 42.61 -4.19 22.22
CA LEU A 507 41.54 -4.18 23.23
C LEU A 507 40.20 -3.73 22.63
N LEU A 508 40.18 -2.67 21.83
CA LEU A 508 38.97 -2.19 21.14
C LEU A 508 38.40 -3.26 20.19
N ILE A 509 39.24 -3.93 19.41
CA ILE A 509 38.83 -5.07 18.57
C ILE A 509 38.28 -6.21 19.43
N SER A 510 38.90 -6.50 20.57
CA SER A 510 38.42 -7.53 21.50
C SER A 510 37.03 -7.19 22.04
N PHE A 511 36.76 -5.92 22.37
CA PHE A 511 35.40 -5.49 22.72
C PHE A 511 34.41 -5.67 21.58
N LYS A 512 34.80 -5.44 20.32
CA LYS A 512 33.95 -5.72 19.14
C LYS A 512 33.67 -7.20 18.96
N ILE A 513 34.65 -8.07 19.23
CA ILE A 513 34.46 -9.52 19.24
C ILE A 513 33.44 -9.92 20.33
N LEU A 514 33.56 -9.36 21.54
CA LEU A 514 32.61 -9.63 22.63
C LEU A 514 31.19 -9.17 22.27
N GLU A 515 31.03 -7.98 21.68
CA GLU A 515 29.73 -7.47 21.18
C GLU A 515 29.12 -8.40 20.11
N LEU A 516 29.96 -8.93 19.21
CA LEU A 516 29.53 -9.88 18.18
C LEU A 516 29.10 -11.23 18.76
N GLN A 517 29.80 -11.73 19.77
CA GLN A 517 29.49 -12.99 20.45
C GLN A 517 28.23 -12.89 21.33
N SER A 518 28.04 -11.76 22.02
CA SER A 518 26.87 -11.53 22.87
C SER A 518 25.61 -11.24 22.07
N GLY A 519 25.75 -10.85 20.79
CA GLY A 519 24.62 -10.41 19.97
C GLY A 519 24.08 -9.04 20.39
N HIS A 520 24.88 -8.21 21.06
CA HIS A 520 24.44 -6.89 21.50
C HIS A 520 25.59 -5.89 21.58
N ILE A 521 25.38 -4.67 21.05
CA ILE A 521 26.30 -3.55 21.20
C ILE A 521 26.04 -2.84 22.53
N GLN A 522 27.09 -2.69 23.35
CA GLN A 522 26.99 -1.82 24.51
C GLN A 522 26.91 -0.35 24.07
N PRO A 523 26.09 0.49 24.74
CA PRO A 523 25.97 1.91 24.39
C PRO A 523 27.32 2.62 24.39
N ALA A 524 27.50 3.58 23.47
CA ALA A 524 28.66 4.46 23.52
C ALA A 524 28.62 5.35 24.78
N PRO A 525 29.77 5.74 25.33
CA PRO A 525 29.81 6.63 26.49
C PRO A 525 29.27 8.03 26.13
N ALA A 526 28.19 8.46 26.78
CA ALA A 526 27.62 9.80 26.63
C ALA A 526 27.82 10.62 27.92
N ILE A 527 28.37 11.83 27.79
CA ILE A 527 28.63 12.76 28.90
C ILE A 527 27.43 13.68 29.17
N GLU A 528 26.65 13.94 28.12
CA GLU A 528 25.36 14.64 28.08
C GLU A 528 24.50 13.91 27.05
N ALA A 529 23.20 13.74 27.30
CA ALA A 529 22.29 13.21 26.29
C ALA A 529 22.35 14.16 25.08
N PRO A 530 22.51 13.66 23.85
CA PRO A 530 22.31 14.50 22.69
C PRO A 530 20.92 15.11 22.82
N SER A 531 20.85 16.44 22.88
CA SER A 531 19.60 17.16 22.69
C SER A 531 19.09 16.79 21.31
N ASN A 532 18.11 15.88 21.28
CA ASN A 532 17.64 15.11 20.13
C ASN A 532 18.68 14.12 19.60
N GLY A 533 18.30 12.84 19.55
CA GLY A 533 19.04 11.75 18.91
C GLY A 533 19.10 11.89 17.39
N ALA A 534 19.53 13.06 16.91
CA ALA A 534 19.69 13.36 15.50
C ALA A 534 20.80 12.47 14.95
N ILE A 535 20.38 11.46 14.21
CA ILE A 535 21.23 10.65 13.36
C ILE A 535 21.91 11.62 12.38
N SER A 536 23.24 11.77 12.47
CA SER A 536 23.97 12.56 11.48
C SER A 536 23.93 11.83 10.15
N PHE A 537 23.12 12.34 9.21
CA PHE A 537 23.05 11.82 7.84
C PHE A 537 24.43 11.77 7.15
N TYR A 538 25.44 12.47 7.67
CA TYR A 538 26.76 12.59 7.06
C TYR A 538 27.82 11.61 7.59
N GLU A 539 27.50 10.83 8.63
CA GLU A 539 28.26 9.63 9.02
C GLU A 539 27.90 8.42 8.13
#